data_AF-A0A2R7KYR6-F1
#
_entry.id   AF-A0A2R7KYR6-F1
#
_cell.length_a   1.000
_cell.length_b   1.000
_cell.length_c   1.000
_cell.angle_alpha   90.00
_cell.angle_beta   90.00
_cell.angle_gamma   90.00
#
_symmetry.space_group_name_H-M   'P 1'
#
loop_
_entity.id
_entity.type
_entity.pdbx_description
1 polymer ?
#
loop_
_entity_poly.entity_id
_entity_poly.type
_entity_poly.pdbx_seq_one_letter_code
_entity_poly.pdbx_strand_id
1 'polypeptide(L)'
;MYPGDSLNAHCIEGTPPSFEINHLQVSFSRGKLVGPNGNSIESVPGGKIKFEWLASAVASPLSNPADQLTIMVYNPTKKLFVTLVNAALRSALTYTLTCPAEFVGDDVYGYLSFVGINGKVSNSKFVGTVAIL
;
A
#
# COMPACT_ATOMS: atom_id res chain seq x y z
N MET A 1 38.19 -4.07 49.08
CA MET A 1 39.05 -3.84 47.90
C MET A 1 38.61 -4.82 46.83
N TYR A 2 37.70 -4.33 45.95
CA TYR A 2 37.27 -4.81 44.62
C TYR A 2 36.80 -6.29 44.42
N PRO A 3 35.90 -6.56 43.45
CA PRO A 3 34.56 -5.96 43.29
C PRO A 3 33.52 -6.95 42.68
N GLY A 4 32.25 -6.57 42.82
CA GLY A 4 31.18 -6.70 41.84
C GLY A 4 31.23 -7.82 40.80
N ASP A 5 30.28 -8.74 40.94
CA ASP A 5 29.67 -9.51 39.86
C ASP A 5 29.37 -8.57 38.68
N SER A 6 30.32 -8.49 37.77
CA SER A 6 30.18 -7.80 36.52
C SER A 6 29.42 -8.76 35.61
N LEU A 7 28.09 -8.74 35.73
CA LEU A 7 27.22 -9.16 34.66
C LEU A 7 27.71 -8.43 33.42
N ASN A 8 28.41 -9.15 32.55
CA ASN A 8 28.81 -8.69 31.24
C ASN A 8 27.53 -8.54 30.42
N ALA A 9 26.82 -7.44 30.67
CA ALA A 9 25.85 -6.90 29.77
C ALA A 9 26.66 -6.39 28.56
N HIS A 10 27.05 -7.32 27.70
CA HIS A 10 27.16 -7.03 26.29
C HIS A 10 25.74 -6.71 25.84
N CYS A 11 25.26 -5.51 26.18
CA CYS A 11 24.20 -4.86 25.45
C CYS A 11 24.74 -4.79 24.04
N ILE A 12 24.31 -5.73 23.22
CA ILE A 12 24.45 -5.66 21.79
C ILE A 12 23.74 -4.37 21.44
N GLU A 13 24.50 -3.29 21.28
CA GLU A 13 24.09 -2.12 20.54
C GLU A 13 23.90 -2.57 19.09
N GLY A 14 22.82 -3.32 18.87
CA GLY A 14 22.26 -3.49 17.56
C GLY A 14 21.73 -2.13 17.20
N THR A 15 22.57 -1.33 16.55
CA THR A 15 22.06 -0.32 15.62
C THR A 15 21.24 -1.13 14.64
N PRO A 16 19.91 -1.12 14.72
CA PRO A 16 19.12 -1.85 13.75
C PRO A 16 19.54 -1.26 12.41
N PRO A 17 19.85 -2.07 11.38
CA PRO A 17 20.00 -1.48 10.06
C PRO A 17 18.72 -0.67 9.85
N SER A 18 18.86 0.61 9.55
CA SER A 18 17.75 1.41 9.08
C SER A 18 17.18 0.63 7.90
N PHE A 19 16.08 -0.08 8.15
CA PHE A 19 15.30 -0.71 7.10
C PHE A 19 14.68 0.47 6.36
N GLU A 20 15.45 1.09 5.47
CA GLU A 20 14.89 1.86 4.38
C GLU A 20 14.10 0.84 3.58
N ILE A 21 12.80 0.74 3.89
CA ILE A 21 11.85 0.02 3.08
C ILE A 21 11.98 0.68 1.72
N ASN A 22 12.53 -0.03 0.75
CA ASN A 22 12.57 0.48 -0.61
C ASN A 22 11.13 0.50 -1.12
N HIS A 23 10.43 1.62 -0.91
CA HIS A 23 9.00 1.79 -1.14
C HIS A 23 8.63 1.57 -2.62
N LEU A 24 9.58 1.71 -3.54
CA LEU A 24 9.42 1.38 -4.95
C LEU A 24 9.33 -0.12 -5.22
N GLN A 25 9.78 -0.97 -4.29
CA GLN A 25 9.77 -2.43 -4.41
C GLN A 25 8.79 -3.14 -3.47
N VAL A 26 7.94 -2.40 -2.75
CA VAL A 26 6.92 -3.01 -1.88
C VAL A 26 5.89 -3.75 -2.74
N SER A 27 6.08 -5.06 -2.83
CA SER A 27 5.20 -5.99 -3.51
C SER A 27 4.47 -6.82 -2.45
N PHE A 28 3.32 -6.32 -1.98
CA PHE A 28 2.52 -7.02 -0.95
C PHE A 28 1.70 -8.16 -1.52
N SER A 29 1.51 -8.18 -2.84
CA SER A 29 0.81 -9.23 -3.56
C SER A 29 1.60 -9.62 -4.78
N ARG A 30 1.77 -10.93 -5.00
CA ARG A 30 2.39 -11.50 -6.20
C ARG A 30 1.49 -12.58 -6.78
N GLY A 31 1.03 -12.40 -8.00
CA GLY A 31 0.21 -13.39 -8.67
C GLY A 31 0.02 -13.13 -10.15
N LYS A 32 -0.68 -14.06 -10.81
CA LYS A 32 -0.78 -14.11 -12.28
C LYS A 32 -1.95 -13.29 -12.84
N LEU A 33 -2.77 -12.65 -11.99
CA LEU A 33 -3.83 -11.76 -12.49
C LEU A 33 -3.21 -10.49 -13.07
N VAL A 34 -3.87 -9.97 -14.11
CA VAL A 34 -3.51 -8.68 -14.70
C VAL A 34 -3.63 -7.63 -13.60
N GLY A 35 -2.57 -6.86 -13.37
CA GLY A 35 -2.57 -5.78 -12.37
C GLY A 35 -3.31 -4.53 -12.83
N PRO A 36 -3.44 -3.53 -11.94
CA PRO A 36 -3.97 -2.21 -12.27
C PRO A 36 -3.11 -1.50 -13.31
N ASN A 37 -3.74 -0.93 -14.35
CA ASN A 37 -3.09 -0.19 -15.43
C ASN A 37 -3.69 1.22 -15.54
N GLY A 38 -2.89 2.18 -16.02
CA GLY A 38 -3.33 3.57 -16.16
C GLY A 38 -3.81 4.16 -14.84
N ASN A 39 -3.10 3.86 -13.75
CA ASN A 39 -3.53 4.24 -12.41
C ASN A 39 -3.23 5.72 -12.17
N SER A 40 -4.17 6.43 -11.57
CA SER A 40 -4.00 7.80 -11.07
C SER A 40 -4.33 7.84 -9.58
N ILE A 41 -3.67 8.77 -8.88
CA ILE A 41 -3.93 9.09 -7.48
C ILE A 41 -4.06 10.60 -7.35
N GLU A 42 -5.11 11.04 -6.68
CA GLU A 42 -5.42 12.44 -6.45
C GLU A 42 -5.90 12.62 -5.01
N SER A 43 -5.40 13.64 -4.30
CA SER A 43 -5.93 13.98 -3.00
C SER A 43 -7.12 14.93 -3.15
N VAL A 44 -8.16 14.66 -2.38
CA VAL A 44 -9.41 15.41 -2.37
C VAL A 44 -9.56 16.02 -0.97
N PRO A 45 -9.99 17.30 -0.87
CA PRO A 45 -10.19 17.95 0.41
C PRO A 45 -11.05 17.13 1.39
N GLY A 46 -10.65 17.15 2.66
CA GLY A 46 -11.36 16.45 3.73
C GLY A 46 -10.79 15.06 4.03
N GLY A 47 -9.48 14.87 3.86
CA GLY A 47 -8.79 13.65 4.22
C GLY A 47 -9.05 12.49 3.27
N LYS A 48 -9.29 12.77 1.98
CA LYS A 48 -9.69 11.76 1.00
C LYS A 48 -8.64 11.59 -0.08
N ILE A 49 -8.55 10.37 -0.59
CA ILE A 49 -7.74 10.04 -1.76
C ILE A 49 -8.65 9.38 -2.78
N LYS A 50 -8.67 9.96 -3.98
CA LYS A 50 -9.28 9.36 -5.15
C LYS A 50 -8.23 8.53 -5.89
N PHE A 51 -8.58 7.28 -6.13
CA PHE A 51 -7.82 6.36 -6.96
C PHE A 51 -8.62 6.09 -8.22
N GLU A 52 -7.99 6.17 -9.38
CA GLU A 52 -8.59 5.73 -10.63
C GLU A 52 -7.67 4.72 -11.31
N TRP A 53 -8.27 3.82 -12.06
CA TRP A 53 -7.56 2.80 -12.83
C TRP A 53 -8.37 2.43 -14.06
N LEU A 54 -7.70 1.84 -15.05
CA LEU A 54 -8.36 1.28 -16.21
C LEU A 54 -8.77 -0.17 -15.93
N ALA A 55 -9.99 -0.55 -16.37
CA ALA A 55 -10.55 -1.89 -16.15
C ALA A 55 -9.57 -2.99 -16.61
N SER A 56 -9.02 -2.88 -17.82
CA SER A 56 -7.83 -3.59 -18.32
C SER A 56 -7.55 -3.12 -19.75
N ALA A 57 -6.28 -3.04 -20.15
CA ALA A 57 -5.92 -2.74 -21.53
C ALA A 57 -6.12 -3.94 -22.48
N VAL A 58 -6.28 -5.16 -21.93
CA VAL A 58 -6.42 -6.40 -22.70
C VAL A 58 -7.51 -7.25 -22.06
N ALA A 59 -8.54 -7.60 -22.81
CA ALA A 59 -9.53 -8.59 -22.37
C ALA A 59 -8.83 -9.94 -22.24
N SER A 60 -8.58 -10.38 -21.01
CA SER A 60 -7.87 -11.62 -20.72
C SER A 60 -8.69 -12.48 -19.75
N PRO A 61 -8.60 -13.82 -19.83
CA PRO A 61 -9.16 -14.72 -18.80
C PRO A 61 -8.59 -14.44 -17.39
N LEU A 62 -7.50 -13.68 -17.30
CA LEU A 62 -6.81 -13.26 -16.08
C LEU A 62 -7.23 -11.85 -15.61
N SER A 63 -8.26 -11.27 -16.22
CA SER A 63 -8.91 -10.03 -15.80
C SER A 63 -10.42 -10.21 -15.80
N ASN A 64 -11.05 -10.18 -14.62
CA ASN A 64 -12.49 -10.22 -14.49
C ASN A 64 -13.00 -8.84 -14.04
N PRO A 65 -14.07 -8.30 -14.67
CA PRO A 65 -14.74 -7.09 -14.16
C PRO A 65 -15.16 -7.17 -12.69
N ALA A 66 -15.41 -8.39 -12.19
CA ALA A 66 -15.75 -8.67 -10.80
C ALA A 66 -14.53 -8.86 -9.87
N ASP A 67 -13.30 -8.72 -10.36
CA ASP A 67 -12.12 -8.74 -9.47
C ASP A 67 -12.24 -7.58 -8.48
N GLN A 68 -11.87 -7.82 -7.23
CA GLN A 68 -11.96 -6.86 -6.14
C GLN A 68 -10.65 -6.10 -5.98
N LEU A 69 -10.73 -4.78 -5.88
CA LEU A 69 -9.60 -3.91 -5.64
C LEU A 69 -9.20 -3.97 -4.15
N THR A 70 -7.92 -4.11 -3.90
CA THR A 70 -7.29 -3.89 -2.60
C THR A 70 -6.40 -2.66 -2.70
N ILE A 71 -6.63 -1.71 -1.80
CA ILE A 71 -5.89 -0.45 -1.71
C ILE A 71 -5.04 -0.49 -0.46
N MET A 72 -3.78 -0.11 -0.56
CA MET A 72 -2.92 0.13 0.59
C MET A 72 -2.36 1.54 0.50
N VAL A 73 -2.49 2.30 1.57
CA VAL A 73 -1.95 3.65 1.72
C VAL A 73 -0.93 3.62 2.84
N TYR A 74 0.32 3.93 2.53
CA TYR A 74 1.41 3.96 3.50
C TYR A 74 1.85 5.41 3.74
N ASN A 75 1.88 5.83 5.00
CA ASN A 75 2.41 7.11 5.44
C ASN A 75 3.86 6.92 5.95
N PRO A 76 4.89 7.36 5.22
CA PRO A 76 6.29 7.27 5.64
C PRO A 76 6.61 8.10 6.89
N THR A 77 5.99 9.27 7.06
CA THR A 77 6.22 10.17 8.21
C THR A 77 5.87 9.49 9.52
N LYS A 78 4.70 8.84 9.57
CA LYS A 78 4.19 8.16 10.75
C LYS A 78 4.56 6.68 10.81
N LYS A 79 5.10 6.14 9.72
CA LYS A 79 5.36 4.71 9.49
C LYS A 79 4.09 3.86 9.67
N LEU A 80 2.94 4.43 9.36
CA LEU A 80 1.63 3.78 9.44
C LEU A 80 1.13 3.40 8.05
N PHE A 81 0.30 2.37 7.97
CA PHE A 81 -0.39 2.03 6.74
C PHE A 81 -1.85 1.68 7.00
N VAL A 82 -2.67 1.96 6.00
CA VAL A 82 -4.08 1.60 5.95
C VAL A 82 -4.26 0.70 4.74
N THR A 83 -4.79 -0.50 4.98
CA THR A 83 -5.13 -1.44 3.91
C THR A 83 -6.63 -1.61 3.89
N LEU A 84 -7.24 -1.38 2.73
CA LEU A 84 -8.63 -1.65 2.47
C LEU A 84 -8.73 -2.77 1.43
N VAL A 85 -9.13 -3.95 1.89
CA VAL A 85 -9.46 -5.08 1.03
C VAL A 85 -10.89 -4.92 0.50
N ASN A 86 -11.14 -5.39 -0.71
CA ASN A 86 -12.46 -5.37 -1.35
C ASN A 86 -13.07 -3.97 -1.44
N ALA A 87 -12.24 -2.96 -1.70
CA ALA A 87 -12.63 -1.56 -1.77
C ALA A 87 -13.67 -1.30 -2.87
N ALA A 88 -13.45 -1.86 -4.05
CA ALA A 88 -14.30 -1.69 -5.22
C ALA A 88 -14.19 -2.88 -6.17
N LEU A 89 -15.12 -3.01 -7.10
CA LEU A 89 -14.96 -3.91 -8.24
C LEU A 89 -14.01 -3.29 -9.28
N ARG A 90 -13.32 -4.13 -10.04
CA ARG A 90 -12.44 -3.72 -11.13
C ARG A 90 -13.16 -2.87 -12.18
N SER A 91 -14.44 -3.16 -12.42
CA SER A 91 -15.33 -2.39 -13.29
C SER A 91 -15.72 -1.02 -12.77
N ALA A 92 -15.48 -0.70 -11.50
CA ALA A 92 -15.83 0.60 -10.93
C ALA A 92 -14.95 1.74 -11.46
N LEU A 93 -13.72 1.43 -11.92
CA LEU A 93 -12.72 2.36 -12.48
C LEU A 93 -12.21 3.47 -11.55
N THR A 94 -12.92 3.76 -10.46
CA THR A 94 -12.61 4.79 -9.49
C THR A 94 -13.02 4.34 -8.09
N TYR A 95 -12.27 4.79 -7.08
CA TYR A 95 -12.63 4.65 -5.68
C TYR A 95 -12.09 5.82 -4.87
N THR A 96 -12.87 6.32 -3.92
CA THR A 96 -12.43 7.37 -3.00
C THR A 96 -12.28 6.79 -1.60
N LEU A 97 -11.03 6.63 -1.17
CA LEU A 97 -10.70 6.20 0.18
C LEU A 97 -10.75 7.41 1.12
N THR A 98 -11.42 7.25 2.26
CA THR A 98 -11.31 8.21 3.37
C THR A 98 -10.17 7.75 4.26
N CYS A 99 -9.15 8.58 4.41
CA CYS A 99 -8.02 8.31 5.28
C CYS A 99 -8.32 8.79 6.71
N PRO A 100 -7.65 8.20 7.71
CA PRO A 100 -7.69 8.72 9.07
C PRO A 100 -7.24 10.19 9.12
N ALA A 101 -7.86 10.99 9.99
CA ALA A 101 -7.53 12.40 10.15
C ALA A 101 -6.06 12.64 10.51
N GLU A 102 -5.40 11.64 11.11
CA GLU A 102 -3.99 11.67 11.44
C GLU A 102 -3.06 11.77 10.22
N PHE A 103 -3.53 11.46 9.02
CA PHE A 103 -2.72 11.49 7.80
C PHE A 103 -2.84 12.82 7.06
N VAL A 104 -3.77 13.69 7.46
CA VAL A 104 -3.98 15.00 6.85
C VAL A 104 -2.71 15.85 7.01
N GLY A 105 -2.22 16.40 5.91
CA GLY A 105 -0.98 17.17 5.85
C GLY A 105 0.29 16.35 5.60
N ASP A 106 0.22 15.01 5.63
CA ASP A 106 1.35 14.13 5.32
C ASP A 106 1.31 13.63 3.87
N ASP A 107 2.51 13.37 3.33
CA ASP A 107 2.67 12.61 2.09
C ASP A 107 2.38 11.13 2.35
N VAL A 108 1.62 10.51 1.45
CA VAL A 108 1.33 9.07 1.50
C VAL A 108 1.62 8.39 0.16
N TYR A 109 1.98 7.11 0.25
CA TYR A 109 2.23 6.23 -0.89
C TYR A 109 1.02 5.34 -1.13
N GLY A 110 0.44 5.43 -2.32
CA GLY A 110 -0.69 4.62 -2.74
C GLY A 110 -0.26 3.36 -3.50
N TYR A 111 -0.80 2.21 -3.12
CA TYR A 111 -0.61 0.94 -3.79
C TYR A 111 -1.96 0.30 -4.09
N LEU A 112 -2.07 -0.31 -5.27
CA LEU A 112 -3.27 -1.02 -5.70
C LEU A 112 -2.93 -2.46 -6.06
N SER A 113 -3.82 -3.39 -5.74
CA SER A 113 -3.80 -4.75 -6.27
C SER A 113 -5.22 -5.25 -6.51
N PHE A 114 -5.38 -6.27 -7.35
CA PHE A 114 -6.65 -6.95 -7.56
C PHE A 114 -6.65 -8.34 -6.95
N VAL A 115 -7.79 -8.73 -6.41
CA VAL A 115 -8.09 -10.06 -5.90
C VAL A 115 -9.27 -10.60 -6.70
N GLY A 116 -9.03 -11.64 -7.47
CA GLY A 116 -10.08 -12.29 -8.25
C GLY A 116 -10.96 -13.18 -7.39
N ILE A 117 -12.16 -13.49 -7.90
CA ILE A 117 -13.19 -14.27 -7.20
C ILE A 117 -12.73 -15.67 -6.77
N ASN A 118 -11.74 -16.23 -7.45
CA ASN A 118 -11.13 -17.53 -7.14
C ASN A 118 -10.00 -17.44 -6.08
N GLY A 119 -9.87 -16.31 -5.38
CA GLY A 119 -8.79 -16.05 -4.41
C GLY A 119 -7.42 -15.82 -5.05
N LYS A 120 -7.34 -15.74 -6.38
CA LYS A 120 -6.10 -15.37 -7.09
C LYS A 120 -5.86 -13.89 -6.90
N VAL A 121 -4.60 -13.47 -6.84
CA VAL A 121 -4.23 -12.06 -6.66
C VAL A 121 -3.40 -11.55 -7.83
N SER A 122 -3.41 -10.24 -8.06
CA SER A 122 -2.51 -9.56 -9.01
C SER A 122 -1.27 -9.08 -8.27
N ASN A 123 -0.21 -8.80 -9.03
CA ASN A 123 0.91 -8.04 -8.46
C ASN A 123 0.41 -6.68 -7.96
N SER A 124 0.86 -6.27 -6.78
CA SER A 124 0.61 -4.92 -6.29
C SER A 124 1.42 -3.91 -7.10
N LYS A 125 0.78 -2.81 -7.49
CA LYS A 125 1.41 -1.69 -8.17
C LYS A 125 1.42 -0.47 -7.27
N PHE A 126 2.59 0.16 -7.19
CA PHE A 126 2.69 1.54 -6.74
C PHE A 126 1.99 2.45 -7.77
N VAL A 127 1.11 3.32 -7.27
CA VAL A 127 0.34 4.26 -8.10
C VAL A 127 0.94 5.65 -8.08
N GLY A 128 1.45 6.06 -6.93
CA GLY A 128 2.06 7.38 -6.76
C GLY A 128 2.10 7.82 -5.31
N THR A 129 2.60 9.03 -5.14
CA THR A 129 2.67 9.74 -3.86
C THR A 129 1.73 10.93 -3.91
N VAL A 130 1.01 11.19 -2.83
CA VAL A 130 0.15 12.38 -2.72
C VAL A 130 0.13 12.89 -1.28
N ALA A 131 0.12 14.21 -1.11
CA ALA A 131 -0.14 14.84 0.18
C ALA A 131 -1.65 14.85 0.47
N ILE A 132 -2.05 14.46 1.68
CA ILE A 132 -3.47 14.47 2.07
C ILE A 132 -3.93 15.89 2.40
N LEU A 133 -4.96 16.35 1.70
CA LEU A 133 -5.62 17.66 1.88
C LEU A 133 -6.77 17.64 2.90
#